data_AF-A0A941MBE8-F1
#
_entry.id   AF-A0A941MBE8-F1
#
_cell.length_a   1.000
_cell.length_b   1.000
_cell.length_c   1.000
_cell.angle_alpha   90.00
_cell.angle_beta   90.00
_cell.angle_gamma   90.00
#
_symmetry.space_group_name_H-M   'P 1'
#
loop_
_entity.id
_entity.type
_entity.pdbx_description
1 polymer ?
#
loop_
_entity_poly.entity_id
_entity_poly.type
_entity_poly.pdbx_seq_one_letter_code
_entity_poly.pdbx_strand_id
1 'polypeptide(L)'
;MNESSGYAVFLFPPALEALGDAIKPYLQTGPAGPFVPCREVDTGGAFVELTLEGRAPDGRTVELELMVPGNMVRMVVSARAEEEFGFFDRKKAAPVAVAKDASAQTEAGASGDAAA
;
A
#
# COMPACT_ATOMS: atom_id res chain seq x y z
N MET A 1 1.49 -2.16 18.60
CA MET A 1 2.18 -1.04 17.91
C MET A 1 1.64 -1.02 16.50
N ASN A 2 0.76 -0.06 16.21
CA ASN A 2 0.14 0.10 14.89
C ASN A 2 0.04 1.61 14.66
N GLU A 3 1.19 2.26 14.58
CA GLU A 3 1.27 3.60 14.00
C GLU A 3 1.24 3.38 12.50
N SER A 4 0.07 3.58 11.91
CA SER A 4 -0.24 3.39 10.48
C SER A 4 0.38 4.48 9.60
N SER A 5 1.66 4.76 9.86
CA SER A 5 2.52 5.67 9.08
C SER A 5 3.57 4.86 8.34
N GLY A 6 3.74 5.14 7.05
CA GLY A 6 4.69 4.44 6.19
C GLY A 6 4.46 4.73 4.73
N TYR A 7 5.11 3.96 3.86
CA TYR A 7 5.08 4.15 2.42
C TYR A 7 4.68 2.86 1.70
N ALA A 8 3.98 3.01 0.59
CA ALA A 8 3.73 1.97 -0.38
C ALA A 8 4.44 2.34 -1.69
N VAL A 9 5.37 1.50 -2.12
CA VAL A 9 6.16 1.73 -3.33
C VAL A 9 5.71 0.77 -4.42
N PHE A 10 5.20 1.32 -5.52
CA PHE A 10 4.75 0.57 -6.68
C PHE A 10 5.86 0.53 -7.72
N LEU A 11 6.11 -0.65 -8.26
CA LEU A 11 7.07 -0.86 -9.33
C LEU A 11 6.37 -0.94 -10.68
N PHE A 12 7.07 -0.57 -11.76
CA PHE A 12 6.57 -0.81 -13.11
C PHE A 12 6.50 -2.33 -13.40
N PRO A 13 5.57 -2.82 -14.24
CA PRO A 13 5.50 -4.24 -14.57
C PRO A 13 6.82 -4.83 -15.10
N PRO A 14 7.56 -4.15 -16.01
CA PRO A 14 8.89 -4.61 -16.44
C PRO A 14 9.91 -4.73 -15.30
N ALA A 15 9.77 -3.94 -14.23
CA ALA A 15 10.64 -4.06 -13.06
C ALA A 15 10.34 -5.33 -12.25
N LEU A 16 9.07 -5.69 -12.11
CA LEU A 16 8.67 -6.94 -11.46
C LEU A 16 9.16 -8.16 -12.24
N GLU A 17 9.14 -8.09 -13.56
CA GLU A 17 9.70 -9.12 -14.44
C GLU A 17 11.22 -9.21 -14.32
N ALA A 18 11.91 -8.06 -14.35
CA ALA A 18 13.38 -8.01 -14.28
C ALA A 18 13.94 -8.44 -12.91
N LEU A 19 13.29 -8.06 -11.81
CA LEU A 19 13.68 -8.43 -10.45
C LEU A 19 13.28 -9.87 -10.11
N GLY A 20 12.25 -10.41 -10.78
CA GLY A 20 11.86 -11.81 -10.72
C GLY A 20 11.54 -12.30 -9.30
N ASP A 21 12.09 -13.45 -8.92
CA ASP A 21 11.80 -14.09 -7.64
C ASP A 21 12.36 -13.34 -6.43
N ALA A 22 13.38 -12.50 -6.63
CA ALA A 22 14.05 -11.80 -5.53
C ALA A 22 13.16 -10.76 -4.85
N ILE A 23 12.24 -10.12 -5.58
CA ILE A 23 11.37 -9.08 -5.03
C ILE A 23 10.10 -9.66 -4.37
N LYS A 24 9.70 -10.89 -4.74
CA LYS A 24 8.42 -11.50 -4.30
C LYS A 24 8.21 -11.52 -2.79
N PRO A 25 9.21 -11.83 -1.94
CA PRO A 25 9.00 -11.85 -0.48
C PRO A 25 8.63 -10.50 0.13
N TYR A 26 8.91 -9.41 -0.58
CA TYR A 26 8.71 -8.04 -0.11
C TYR A 26 7.44 -7.39 -0.69
N LEU A 27 6.72 -8.09 -1.58
CA LEU A 27 5.50 -7.57 -2.18
C LEU A 27 4.27 -7.87 -1.32
N GLN A 28 3.43 -6.87 -1.18
CA GLN A 28 2.04 -6.99 -0.73
C GLN A 28 1.10 -6.70 -1.90
N THR A 29 -0.12 -7.26 -1.83
CA THR A 29 -1.15 -7.03 -2.84
C THR A 29 -2.18 -6.04 -2.31
N GLY A 30 -2.38 -4.94 -3.02
CA GLY A 30 -3.43 -3.97 -2.73
C GLY A 30 -4.40 -3.79 -3.90
N PRO A 31 -5.47 -3.00 -3.74
CA PRO A 31 -6.43 -2.70 -4.81
C PRO A 31 -5.80 -2.07 -6.05
N ALA A 32 -4.69 -1.33 -5.87
CA ALA A 32 -3.94 -0.70 -6.95
C ALA A 32 -2.84 -1.60 -7.55
N GLY A 33 -2.75 -2.87 -7.14
CA GLY A 33 -1.74 -3.83 -7.58
C GLY A 33 -0.66 -4.12 -6.52
N PRO A 34 0.41 -4.83 -6.90
CA PRO A 34 1.51 -5.18 -6.01
C PRO A 34 2.34 -3.95 -5.62
N PHE A 35 2.73 -3.87 -4.35
CA PHE A 35 3.54 -2.79 -3.80
C PHE A 35 4.50 -3.31 -2.72
N VAL A 36 5.59 -2.58 -2.48
CA VAL A 36 6.51 -2.81 -1.36
C VAL A 36 6.12 -1.88 -0.21
N PRO A 37 5.66 -2.41 0.94
CA PRO A 37 5.48 -1.61 2.15
C PRO A 37 6.85 -1.29 2.77
N CYS A 38 7.08 -0.05 3.15
CA CYS A 38 8.32 0.36 3.83
C CYS A 38 8.04 1.47 4.85
N ARG A 39 8.94 1.61 5.82
CA ARG A 39 8.85 2.67 6.85
C ARG A 39 9.43 3.98 6.37
N GLU A 40 10.46 3.92 5.54
CA GLU A 40 11.18 5.06 5.00
C GLU A 40 11.52 4.83 3.51
N VAL A 41 11.62 5.94 2.79
CA VAL A 41 12.04 5.99 1.39
C VAL A 41 13.06 7.12 1.25
N ASP A 42 14.29 6.79 0.85
CA ASP A 42 15.30 7.75 0.43
C ASP A 42 15.45 7.71 -1.10
N THR A 43 15.52 8.89 -1.71
CA THR A 43 15.66 9.10 -3.16
C THR A 43 16.86 9.99 -3.51
N GLY A 44 17.72 10.29 -2.53
CA GLY A 44 18.89 11.15 -2.69
C GLY A 44 20.08 10.48 -3.40
N GLY A 45 20.06 9.15 -3.51
CA GLY A 45 21.13 8.35 -4.10
C GLY A 45 20.90 7.93 -5.57
N ALA A 46 21.76 7.03 -6.05
CA ALA A 46 21.60 6.39 -7.37
C ALA A 46 20.46 5.36 -7.40
N PHE A 47 20.07 4.88 -6.21
CA PHE A 47 18.95 3.97 -5.99
C PHE A 47 17.91 4.65 -5.12
N VAL A 48 16.67 4.19 -5.24
CA VAL A 48 15.62 4.44 -4.26
C VAL A 48 15.81 3.40 -3.17
N GLU A 49 16.12 3.87 -1.97
CA GLU A 49 16.40 3.05 -0.80
C GLU A 49 15.13 2.94 0.03
N LEU A 50 14.71 1.70 0.30
CA LEU A 50 13.49 1.38 1.04
C LEU A 50 13.87 0.68 2.34
N THR A 51 13.47 1.25 3.47
CA THR A 51 13.69 0.63 4.79
C THR A 51 12.49 -0.20 5.20
N LEU A 52 12.68 -1.52 5.30
CA LEU A 52 11.66 -2.52 5.62
C LEU A 52 11.88 -3.11 7.01
N GLU A 53 10.79 -3.48 7.67
CA GLU A 53 10.83 -4.29 8.88
C GLU A 53 10.58 -5.76 8.53
N GLY A 54 11.55 -6.62 8.83
CA GLY A 54 11.43 -8.07 8.63
C GLY A 54 11.58 -8.85 9.93
N ARG A 55 11.44 -10.17 9.83
CA ARG A 55 11.67 -11.09 10.95
C ARG A 55 12.72 -12.11 10.57
N ALA A 56 13.74 -12.24 11.42
CA ALA A 56 14.71 -13.31 11.32
C ALA A 56 14.08 -14.66 11.71
N PRO A 57 14.69 -15.79 11.31
CA PRO A 57 14.18 -17.14 11.64
C PRO A 57 14.06 -17.41 13.15
N ASP A 58 14.81 -16.69 13.98
CA ASP A 58 14.77 -16.75 15.44
C ASP A 58 13.68 -15.87 16.07
N GLY A 59 12.87 -15.20 15.23
CA GLY A 59 11.76 -14.34 15.66
C GLY A 59 12.16 -12.90 15.98
N ARG A 60 13.45 -12.53 15.90
CA ARG A 60 13.88 -11.14 16.10
C ARG A 60 13.42 -10.27 14.94
N THR A 61 13.02 -9.05 15.27
CA THR A 61 12.83 -8.00 14.27
C THR A 61 14.20 -7.59 13.72
N VAL A 62 14.30 -7.53 12.40
CA VAL A 62 15.48 -7.04 11.69
C VAL A 62 15.05 -5.93 10.74
N GLU A 63 15.89 -4.92 10.62
CA GLU A 63 15.74 -3.89 9.59
C GLU A 63 16.42 -4.39 8.32
N LEU A 64 15.74 -4.26 7.19
CA LEU A 64 16.28 -4.58 5.87
C LEU A 64 16.20 -3.35 4.99
N GLU A 65 17.23 -3.15 4.19
CA GLU A 65 17.28 -2.10 3.20
C GLU A 65 17.19 -2.71 1.79
N LEU A 66 16.23 -2.23 1.00
CA LEU A 66 16.06 -2.64 -0.38
C LEU A 66 16.40 -1.47 -1.30
N MET A 67 17.43 -1.64 -2.13
CA MET A 67 17.87 -0.65 -3.10
C MET A 67 17.29 -0.97 -4.47
N VAL A 68 16.46 -0.07 -5.01
CA VAL A 68 15.78 -0.26 -6.30
C VAL A 68 16.18 0.87 -7.26
N PRO A 69 16.57 0.58 -8.52
CA PRO A 69 16.81 1.64 -9.51
C PRO A 69 15.61 2.57 -9.65
N GLY A 70 15.82 3.89 -9.64
CA GLY A 70 14.71 4.85 -9.68
C GLY A 70 13.79 4.70 -10.91
N ASN A 71 14.34 4.29 -12.06
CA ASN A 71 13.56 4.04 -13.28
C ASN A 71 12.63 2.81 -13.20
N MET A 72 12.77 1.97 -12.16
CA MET A 72 11.91 0.83 -11.89
C MET A 72 10.72 1.19 -10.98
N VAL A 73 10.80 2.32 -10.28
CA VAL A 73 9.76 2.80 -9.36
C VAL A 73 8.72 3.59 -10.15
N ARG A 74 7.47 3.12 -10.10
CA ARG A 74 6.32 3.77 -10.74
C ARG A 74 5.74 4.89 -9.89
N MET A 75 5.63 4.66 -8.59
CA MET A 75 4.96 5.58 -7.67
C MET A 75 5.34 5.26 -6.22
N VAL A 76 5.51 6.32 -5.41
CA VAL A 76 5.66 6.21 -3.95
C VAL A 76 4.45 6.90 -3.32
N VAL A 77 3.76 6.19 -2.42
CA VAL A 77 2.58 6.71 -1.69
C VAL A 77 2.91 6.75 -0.21
N SER A 78 2.86 7.93 0.41
CA SER A 78 2.94 8.05 1.86
C SER A 78 1.55 7.87 2.48
N ALA A 79 1.40 6.90 3.38
CA ALA A 79 0.27 6.79 4.27
C ALA A 79 0.65 7.43 5.60
N ARG A 80 -0.12 8.42 6.06
CA ARG A 80 -0.06 8.92 7.42
C ARG A 80 -1.45 8.78 8.01
N ALA A 81 -1.58 8.01 9.08
CA ALA A 81 -2.76 8.15 9.93
C ALA A 81 -2.66 9.50 10.65
N GLU A 82 -3.77 10.23 10.71
CA GLU A 82 -3.85 11.41 11.55
C GLU A 82 -3.54 11.00 13.00
N GLU A 83 -2.53 11.64 13.60
CA GLU A 83 -2.39 11.63 15.05
C GLU A 83 -3.53 12.47 15.62
N GLU A 84 -4.40 11.86 16.44
CA GLU A 84 -5.43 12.61 17.16
C GLU A 84 -4.75 13.52 18.19
N PHE A 85 -4.61 14.81 17.87
CA PHE A 85 -4.12 15.81 18.82
C PHE A 85 -5.22 16.13 19.84
N GLY A 86 -5.12 15.60 21.06
CA GLY A 86 -6.07 15.85 22.15
C GLY A 86 -5.98 14.87 23.32
N PHE A 87 -6.80 15.09 24.36
CA PHE A 87 -6.93 14.13 25.47
C PHE A 87 -7.91 13.01 25.08
N PHE A 88 -7.45 11.75 25.14
CA PHE A 88 -8.26 10.56 24.84
C PHE A 88 -9.48 10.40 25.78
N ASP A 89 -10.69 10.27 25.22
CA ASP A 89 -11.86 9.72 25.93
C ASP A 89 -11.84 8.19 25.83
N ARG A 90 -11.59 7.52 26.96
CA ARG A 90 -11.48 6.05 27.08
C ARG A 90 -12.73 5.28 26.65
N LYS A 91 -13.85 5.93 26.34
CA LYS A 91 -15.14 5.27 26.10
C LYS A 91 -15.55 5.10 24.64
N LYS A 92 -14.80 5.59 23.66
CA LYS A 92 -15.26 5.56 22.26
C LYS A 92 -14.19 5.03 21.31
N ALA A 93 -14.13 3.70 21.16
CA ALA A 93 -13.49 3.08 20.01
C ALA A 93 -14.60 2.63 19.05
N ALA A 94 -14.71 3.29 17.89
CA ALA A 94 -15.39 2.73 16.73
C ALA A 94 -14.38 2.72 15.57
N PRO A 95 -14.14 1.56 14.93
CA PRO A 95 -13.19 1.48 13.83
C PRO A 95 -13.72 2.21 12.59
N VAL A 96 -12.82 2.89 11.89
CA VAL A 96 -13.09 3.48 10.58
C VAL A 96 -13.13 2.37 9.54
N ALA A 97 -14.26 2.24 8.84
CA ALA A 97 -14.38 1.39 7.67
C ALA A 97 -13.83 2.12 6.44
N VAL A 98 -13.00 1.44 5.64
CA VAL A 98 -12.64 1.91 4.30
C VAL A 98 -13.85 1.67 3.40
N ALA A 99 -14.55 2.74 3.01
CA ALA A 99 -15.64 2.65 2.05
C ALA A 99 -15.10 2.16 0.69
N LYS A 100 -15.60 1.02 0.24
CA LYS A 100 -15.40 0.54 -1.13
C LYS A 100 -16.62 0.96 -1.93
N ASP A 101 -16.53 2.07 -2.65
CA ASP A 101 -17.49 2.39 -3.71
C ASP A 101 -16.78 3.01 -4.92
N ALA A 102 -16.54 2.16 -5.91
CA ALA A 102 -16.56 2.52 -7.33
C ALA A 102 -16.48 1.25 -8.18
N SER A 103 -17.55 0.46 -8.21
CA SER A 103 -17.81 -0.41 -9.37
C SER A 103 -19.28 -0.81 -9.45
N ALA A 104 -19.96 -0.18 -10.40
CA ALA A 104 -21.02 -0.74 -11.24
C ALA A 104 -22.32 -1.23 -10.56
N GLN A 105 -23.35 -0.38 -10.63
CA GLN A 105 -24.70 -0.84 -10.93
C GLN A 105 -25.24 0.00 -12.11
N THR A 106 -24.89 -0.42 -13.31
CA THR A 106 -25.76 -0.25 -14.48
C THR A 106 -26.44 -1.59 -14.64
N GLU A 107 -27.74 -1.64 -14.35
CA GLU A 107 -28.75 -2.51 -14.99
C GLU A 107 -30.02 -2.53 -14.12
N ALA A 108 -31.00 -1.69 -14.47
CA ALA A 108 -32.41 -1.99 -14.25
C ALA A 108 -33.29 -1.03 -15.08
N GLY A 109 -34.00 -1.60 -16.06
CA GLY A 109 -35.35 -1.16 -16.39
C GLY A 109 -35.51 -0.16 -17.53
N ALA A 110 -35.26 -0.58 -18.77
CA ALA A 110 -35.99 -0.03 -19.91
C ALA A 110 -37.20 -0.94 -20.18
N SER A 111 -38.33 -0.62 -19.56
CA SER A 111 -39.66 -1.08 -20.00
C SER A 111 -40.55 0.14 -20.21
N GLY A 112 -40.47 0.71 -21.41
CA GLY A 112 -41.57 1.40 -22.09
C GLY A 112 -41.80 0.61 -23.39
N ASP A 113 -42.99 0.44 -23.93
CA ASP A 113 -44.10 1.39 -24.00
C ASP A 113 -45.35 0.69 -24.58
N ALA A 114 -46.52 1.31 -24.38
CA ALA A 114 -47.73 1.31 -25.21
C ALA A 114 -48.47 -0.03 -25.48
N ALA A 115 -49.71 -0.22 -24.99
CA ALA A 115 -50.97 0.39 -25.46
C ALA A 115 -51.46 -0.16 -26.82
N ALA A 116 -52.44 -1.08 -26.76
CA ALA A 116 -53.63 -1.19 -27.63
C ALA A 116 -54.51 -2.36 -27.15
#